data_AF-A0A955VY21-F1
#
_entry.id   AF-A0A955VY21-F1
#
_cell.length_a   1.000
_cell.length_b   1.000
_cell.length_c   1.000
_cell.angle_alpha   90.00
_cell.angle_beta   90.00
_cell.angle_gamma   90.00
#
_symmetry.space_group_name_H-M   'P 1'
#
loop_
_entity.id
_entity.type
_entity.pdbx_description
1 polymer ?
#
loop_
_entity_poly.entity_id
_entity_poly.type
_entity_poly.pdbx_seq_one_letter_code
_entity_poly.pdbx_strand_id
1 'polypeptide(L)'
;MSKIIGLQASNVKRLRAVEIRPDPDGSMVLVGGRNAQGKSSVLDSIWMALGGRRAQPARPVRDGAEHASIRLALDNGLVVERTIEPDGKTVLRVSDGTATLRAPQGILDALVRDLSFDPLRFSEMAEKEQAELLRRLVGLDFSKLDRSRAEYYDERRLLGREVSQLEGELAGLPHHADAPPAAVSAAELAQALEDARAQAARTAAQRDAAHHKAERARELRAAAEAARRAAVQHDAEAEHLELESEADAYDVQQALETAPDLEAMRARLDQVEADNAKVRDNERRAAVAERLEKRRLAVEGLTASLAEIDEEKRAAIERAEFPL
;
A
#
# COMPACT_ATOMS: atom_id res chain seq x y z
N MET A 1 42.37 10.89 -10.90
CA MET A 1 42.65 12.09 -10.09
C MET A 1 43.96 12.67 -10.63
N SER A 2 43.95 13.87 -11.22
CA SER A 2 45.14 14.43 -11.88
C SER A 2 46.13 14.98 -10.84
N LYS A 3 47.41 14.64 -10.99
CA LYS A 3 48.53 15.13 -10.16
C LYS A 3 49.23 16.32 -10.81
N ILE A 4 49.71 17.26 -9.99
CA ILE A 4 50.62 18.32 -10.44
C ILE A 4 52.03 17.72 -10.56
N ILE A 5 52.62 17.77 -11.75
CA ILE A 5 53.98 17.26 -12.04
C ILE A 5 55.00 18.39 -12.22
N GLY A 6 54.54 19.64 -12.32
CA GLY A 6 55.42 20.79 -12.37
C GLY A 6 54.69 22.10 -12.11
N LEU A 7 55.32 22.99 -11.35
CA LEU A 7 54.89 24.37 -11.16
C LEU A 7 56.07 25.29 -11.41
N GLN A 8 55.90 26.25 -12.29
CA GLN A 8 56.79 27.40 -12.46
C GLN A 8 55.95 28.65 -12.26
N ALA A 9 56.35 29.53 -11.34
CA ALA A 9 55.65 30.80 -11.14
C ALA A 9 56.63 31.94 -10.85
N SER A 10 56.38 33.11 -11.42
CA SER A 10 57.20 34.31 -11.21
C SER A 10 56.34 35.54 -10.96
N ASN A 11 56.85 36.43 -10.11
CA ASN A 11 56.21 37.70 -9.76
C ASN A 11 54.77 37.58 -9.23
N VAL A 12 54.36 36.44 -8.68
CA VAL A 12 53.04 36.26 -8.06
C VAL A 12 53.08 36.71 -6.59
N LYS A 13 52.29 37.72 -6.22
CA LYS A 13 52.26 38.32 -4.88
C LYS A 13 53.68 38.64 -4.36
N ARG A 14 54.19 37.87 -3.40
CA ARG A 14 55.54 38.07 -2.84
C ARG A 14 56.65 37.26 -3.54
N LEU A 15 56.30 36.34 -4.44
CA LEU A 15 57.28 35.49 -5.12
C LEU A 15 58.05 36.27 -6.17
N ARG A 16 59.38 36.06 -6.22
CA ARG A 16 60.20 36.47 -7.36
C ARG A 16 60.12 35.41 -8.46
N ALA A 17 60.52 34.19 -8.12
CA ALA A 17 60.39 33.02 -8.96
C ALA A 17 60.34 31.77 -8.07
N VAL A 18 59.64 30.74 -8.52
CA VAL A 18 59.64 29.41 -7.93
C VAL A 18 59.53 28.39 -9.05
N GLU A 19 60.27 27.29 -8.91
CA GLU A 19 60.11 26.08 -9.71
C GLU A 19 59.98 24.90 -8.75
N ILE A 20 58.90 24.14 -8.88
CA ILE A 20 58.64 22.93 -8.10
C ILE A 20 58.41 21.80 -9.09
N ARG A 21 59.17 20.72 -8.92
CA ARG A 21 58.98 19.46 -9.62
C ARG A 21 58.71 18.40 -8.57
N PRO A 22 57.43 18.09 -8.27
CA PRO A 22 57.08 17.03 -7.34
C PRO A 22 57.71 15.71 -7.76
N ASP A 23 58.13 14.92 -6.78
CA ASP A 23 58.61 13.56 -7.02
C ASP A 23 57.46 12.72 -7.60
N PRO A 24 57.63 12.05 -8.77
CA PRO A 24 56.60 11.19 -9.34
C PRO A 24 56.08 10.11 -8.38
N ASP A 25 56.95 9.62 -7.49
CA ASP A 25 56.66 8.56 -6.51
C ASP A 25 56.35 9.12 -5.11
N GLY A 26 56.54 10.43 -4.90
CA GLY A 26 56.28 11.10 -3.63
C GLY A 26 54.83 11.52 -3.47
N SER A 27 54.23 11.20 -2.31
CA SER A 27 52.85 11.59 -1.98
C SER A 27 52.71 12.99 -1.36
N MET A 28 53.82 13.62 -0.94
CA MET A 28 53.79 14.89 -0.20
C MET A 28 54.91 15.86 -0.63
N VAL A 29 54.52 17.11 -0.91
CA VAL A 29 55.45 18.22 -1.16
C VAL A 29 55.35 19.21 -0.01
N LEU A 30 56.41 19.31 0.82
CA LEU A 30 56.45 20.24 1.95
C LEU A 30 56.87 21.64 1.51
N VAL A 31 55.94 22.60 1.54
CA VAL A 31 56.23 24.02 1.33
C VAL A 31 56.43 24.72 2.68
N GLY A 32 57.64 24.62 3.25
CA GLY A 32 58.01 25.17 4.56
C GLY A 32 58.79 26.49 4.51
N GLY A 33 58.88 27.21 5.63
CA GLY A 33 59.67 28.45 5.76
C GLY A 33 59.08 29.48 6.73
N ARG A 34 59.78 30.61 6.93
CA ARG A 34 59.31 31.72 7.79
C ARG A 34 58.08 32.44 7.19
N ASN A 35 57.39 33.24 8.00
CA ASN A 35 56.31 34.10 7.52
C ASN A 35 56.83 35.07 6.45
N ALA A 36 55.93 35.45 5.53
CA ALA A 36 56.21 36.35 4.41
C ALA A 36 57.21 35.86 3.33
N GLN A 37 57.68 34.61 3.38
CA GLN A 37 58.61 34.04 2.38
C GLN A 37 57.94 33.51 1.10
N GLY A 38 56.66 33.84 0.86
CA GLY A 38 55.97 33.48 -0.38
C GLY A 38 55.28 32.11 -0.39
N LYS A 39 55.23 31.36 0.72
CA LYS A 39 54.53 30.06 0.81
C LYS A 39 53.07 30.12 0.32
N SER A 40 52.29 31.07 0.86
CA SER A 40 50.91 31.28 0.42
C SER A 40 50.85 31.65 -1.06
N SER A 41 51.77 32.50 -1.54
CA SER A 41 51.86 32.86 -2.95
C SER A 41 52.09 31.65 -3.87
N VAL A 42 52.78 30.60 -3.41
CA VAL A 42 52.97 29.35 -4.17
C VAL A 42 51.63 28.62 -4.33
N LEU A 43 50.90 28.41 -3.23
CA LEU A 43 49.57 27.79 -3.26
C LEU A 43 48.58 28.63 -4.07
N ASP A 44 48.64 29.96 -3.90
CA ASP A 44 47.85 30.91 -4.66
C ASP A 44 48.16 30.85 -6.16
N SER A 45 49.40 30.54 -6.56
CA SER A 45 49.76 30.37 -7.98
C SER A 45 49.08 29.16 -8.57
N ILE A 46 49.02 28.04 -7.84
CA ILE A 46 48.28 26.84 -8.26
C ILE A 46 46.80 27.16 -8.39
N TRP A 47 46.21 27.81 -7.38
CA TRP A 47 44.80 28.18 -7.42
C TRP A 47 44.48 29.18 -8.52
N MET A 48 45.32 30.20 -8.72
CA MET A 48 45.20 31.17 -9.81
C MET A 48 45.36 30.54 -11.19
N ALA A 49 46.17 29.48 -11.35
CA ALA A 49 46.26 28.77 -12.62
C ALA A 49 44.94 28.05 -12.96
N LEU A 50 44.33 27.38 -11.98
CA LEU A 50 43.15 26.53 -12.18
C LEU A 50 41.82 27.30 -12.10
N GLY A 51 41.61 28.09 -11.04
CA GLY A 51 40.30 28.63 -10.65
C GLY A 51 39.87 29.94 -11.32
N GLY A 52 40.51 30.34 -12.42
CA GLY A 52 40.01 31.48 -13.20
C GLY A 52 40.06 32.82 -12.46
N ARG A 53 39.13 33.72 -12.82
CA ARG A 53 38.96 35.04 -12.19
C ARG A 53 38.57 34.97 -10.71
N ARG A 54 37.89 33.90 -10.29
CA ARG A 54 37.46 33.70 -8.87
C ARG A 54 38.64 33.43 -7.94
N ALA A 55 39.71 32.83 -8.47
CA ALA A 55 40.93 32.56 -7.74
C ALA A 55 41.89 33.76 -7.69
N GLN A 56 41.62 34.83 -8.44
CA GLN A 56 42.53 35.97 -8.57
C GLN A 56 42.31 36.99 -7.45
N PRO A 57 43.34 37.27 -6.63
CA PRO A 57 43.28 38.30 -5.58
C PRO A 57 43.31 39.71 -6.19
N ALA A 58 42.95 40.73 -5.40
CA ALA A 58 42.95 42.12 -5.84
C ALA A 58 44.33 42.64 -6.30
N ARG A 59 45.41 42.11 -5.73
CA ARG A 59 46.81 42.42 -6.12
C ARG A 59 47.58 41.13 -6.39
N PRO A 60 47.48 40.57 -7.61
CA PRO A 60 48.09 39.29 -7.96
C PRO A 60 49.56 39.43 -8.38
N VAL A 61 49.94 40.57 -8.98
CA VAL A 61 51.29 40.86 -9.44
C VAL A 61 52.12 41.46 -8.31
N ARG A 62 53.39 41.05 -8.20
CA ARG A 62 54.36 41.57 -7.25
C ARG A 62 54.61 43.05 -7.49
N ASP A 63 54.68 43.83 -6.42
CA ASP A 63 54.98 45.27 -6.50
C ASP A 63 56.27 45.51 -7.28
N GLY A 64 56.18 46.36 -8.32
CA GLY A 64 57.30 46.70 -9.22
C GLY A 64 57.56 45.70 -10.35
N ALA A 65 56.77 44.64 -10.51
CA ALA A 65 56.86 43.74 -11.66
C ALA A 65 55.89 44.14 -12.77
N GLU A 66 56.27 43.91 -14.03
CA GLU A 66 55.44 44.22 -15.20
C GLU A 66 54.27 43.24 -15.37
N HIS A 67 54.46 41.97 -15.01
CA HIS A 67 53.43 40.93 -15.07
C HIS A 67 53.81 39.76 -14.14
N ALA A 68 52.81 38.96 -13.77
CA ALA A 68 53.00 37.66 -13.12
C ALA A 68 52.77 36.52 -14.12
N SER A 69 53.58 35.47 -14.04
CA SER A 69 53.50 34.32 -14.95
C SER A 69 53.42 33.03 -14.15
N ILE A 70 52.51 32.14 -14.54
CA ILE A 70 52.31 30.84 -13.92
C ILE A 70 52.23 29.78 -15.02
N ARG A 71 52.99 28.70 -14.86
CA ARG A 71 52.96 27.52 -15.71
C ARG A 71 52.80 26.28 -14.84
N LEU A 72 51.71 25.55 -15.03
CA LEU A 72 51.35 24.37 -14.26
C LEU A 72 51.24 23.17 -15.21
N ALA A 73 52.00 22.12 -14.95
CA ALA A 73 51.96 20.87 -15.71
C ALA A 73 51.26 19.79 -14.87
N LEU A 74 50.34 19.07 -15.50
CA LEU A 74 49.55 17.98 -14.92
C LEU A 74 49.97 16.64 -15.53
N ASP A 75 49.82 15.56 -14.77
CA ASP A 75 50.12 14.18 -15.19
C ASP A 75 49.29 13.67 -16.37
N ASN A 76 48.11 14.25 -16.59
CA ASN A 76 47.26 13.97 -17.74
C ASN A 76 47.71 14.66 -19.04
N GLY A 77 48.91 15.26 -19.06
CA GLY A 77 49.51 15.89 -20.23
C GLY A 77 49.13 17.37 -20.42
N LEU A 78 48.23 17.91 -19.59
CA LEU A 78 47.83 19.30 -19.69
C LEU A 78 48.91 20.25 -19.13
N VAL A 79 49.21 21.29 -19.90
CA VAL A 79 50.05 22.41 -19.48
C VAL A 79 49.20 23.67 -19.51
N VAL A 80 49.07 24.30 -18.33
CA VAL A 80 48.32 25.54 -18.11
C VAL A 80 49.31 26.68 -17.98
N GLU A 81 49.17 27.69 -18.82
CA GLU A 81 49.97 28.91 -18.78
C GLU A 81 49.05 30.11 -18.56
N ARG A 82 49.33 30.90 -17.53
CA ARG A 82 48.59 32.10 -17.19
C ARG A 82 49.53 33.27 -16.96
N THR A 83 49.30 34.35 -17.69
CA THR A 83 49.95 35.63 -17.48
C THR A 83 48.93 36.63 -16.95
N ILE A 84 49.30 37.37 -15.92
CA ILE A 84 48.45 38.34 -15.22
C ILE A 84 49.12 39.71 -15.27
N GLU A 85 48.41 40.70 -15.78
CA GLU A 85 48.84 42.10 -15.81
C GLU A 85 48.52 42.81 -14.47
N PRO A 86 49.19 43.94 -14.15
CA PRO A 86 48.96 44.68 -12.91
C PRO A 86 47.54 45.21 -12.77
N ASP A 87 46.85 45.47 -13.88
CA ASP A 87 45.44 45.89 -13.92
C ASP A 87 44.44 44.73 -13.71
N GLY A 88 44.95 43.51 -13.58
CA GLY A 88 44.19 42.29 -13.35
C GLY A 88 43.72 41.58 -14.62
N LYS A 89 44.03 42.07 -15.83
CA LYS A 89 43.79 41.32 -17.05
C LYS A 89 44.61 40.03 -17.07
N THR A 90 44.04 38.97 -17.62
CA THR A 90 44.72 37.68 -17.71
C THR A 90 44.67 37.12 -19.12
N VAL A 91 45.77 36.48 -19.51
CA VAL A 91 45.88 35.65 -20.70
C VAL A 91 46.03 34.21 -20.23
N LEU A 92 45.09 33.35 -20.62
CA LEU A 92 45.09 31.93 -20.30
C LEU A 92 45.32 31.11 -21.57
N ARG A 93 46.29 30.21 -21.51
CA ARG A 93 46.53 29.17 -22.50
C ARG A 93 46.53 27.81 -21.80
N VAL A 94 45.80 26.86 -22.37
CA VAL A 94 45.87 25.45 -21.95
C VAL A 94 46.26 24.65 -23.17
N SER A 95 47.23 23.75 -23.04
CA SER A 95 47.72 22.90 -24.11
C SER A 95 47.84 21.46 -23.63
N ASP A 96 47.77 20.51 -24.56
CA ASP A 96 47.98 19.07 -24.33
C ASP A 96 49.37 18.60 -24.74
N GLY A 97 50.32 19.54 -24.91
CA GLY A 97 51.65 19.28 -25.46
C GLY A 97 51.74 19.32 -26.99
N THR A 98 50.62 19.30 -27.71
CA THR A 98 50.60 19.35 -29.19
C THR A 98 49.87 20.58 -29.74
N ALA A 99 48.77 20.99 -29.12
CA ALA A 99 47.98 22.13 -29.54
C ALA A 99 47.41 22.92 -28.36
N THR A 100 47.07 24.19 -28.60
CA THR A 100 46.28 24.98 -27.65
C THR A 100 44.82 24.56 -27.71
N LEU A 101 44.24 24.25 -26.56
CA LEU A 101 42.87 23.77 -26.43
C LEU A 101 41.86 24.92 -26.46
N ARG A 102 40.67 24.65 -27.00
CA ARG A 102 39.54 25.59 -27.03
C ARG A 102 38.84 25.62 -25.67
N ALA A 103 38.22 26.76 -25.34
CA ALA A 103 37.53 26.99 -24.06
C ALA A 103 38.38 26.61 -22.82
N PRO A 104 39.61 27.16 -22.70
CA PRO A 104 40.60 26.70 -21.72
C PRO A 104 40.09 26.75 -20.27
N GLN A 105 39.33 27.79 -19.89
CA GLN A 105 38.78 27.87 -18.53
C GLN A 105 37.70 26.80 -18.25
N GLY A 106 36.89 26.43 -19.25
CA GLY A 106 35.86 25.39 -19.07
C GLY A 106 36.46 24.01 -18.79
N ILE A 107 37.62 23.71 -19.39
CA ILE A 107 38.40 22.49 -19.12
C ILE A 107 38.88 22.49 -17.65
N LEU A 108 39.41 23.63 -17.19
CA LEU A 108 39.89 23.77 -15.81
C LEU A 108 38.75 23.74 -14.80
N ASP A 109 37.61 24.36 -15.10
CA ASP A 109 36.43 24.35 -14.22
C ASP A 109 35.89 22.93 -14.05
N ALA A 110 35.90 22.11 -15.11
CA ALA A 110 35.53 20.69 -15.03
C ALA A 110 36.52 19.90 -14.17
N LEU A 111 37.83 20.08 -14.39
CA LEU A 111 38.88 19.46 -13.58
C LEU A 111 38.74 19.81 -12.10
N VAL A 112 38.59 21.10 -11.77
CA VAL A 112 38.44 21.57 -10.39
C VAL A 112 37.16 21.02 -9.76
N ARG A 113 36.02 21.04 -10.48
CA ARG A 113 34.76 20.48 -9.97
C ARG A 113 34.88 19.01 -9.60
N ASP A 114 35.57 18.22 -10.41
CA ASP A 114 35.78 16.80 -10.14
C ASP A 114 36.83 16.56 -9.03
N LEU A 115 37.71 17.54 -8.77
CA LEU A 115 38.78 17.49 -7.75
C LEU A 115 38.39 18.09 -6.39
N SER A 116 37.43 19.03 -6.32
CA SER A 116 37.16 19.81 -5.12
C SER A 116 35.76 19.58 -4.55
N PHE A 117 35.70 18.88 -3.41
CA PHE A 117 34.59 19.01 -2.47
C PHE A 117 34.73 20.37 -1.76
N ASP A 118 33.66 21.16 -1.73
CA ASP A 118 33.59 22.42 -0.98
C ASP A 118 32.91 22.15 0.38
N PRO A 119 33.67 22.09 1.49
CA PRO A 119 33.11 21.76 2.79
C PRO A 119 32.15 22.82 3.31
N LEU A 120 32.38 24.09 2.98
CA LEU A 120 31.52 25.20 3.41
C LEU A 120 30.19 25.14 2.68
N ARG A 121 30.22 25.00 1.35
CA ARG A 121 29.01 24.83 0.56
C ARG A 121 28.23 23.59 0.98
N PHE A 122 28.91 22.49 1.27
CA PHE A 122 28.25 21.29 1.80
C PHE A 122 27.57 21.58 3.13
N SER A 123 28.24 22.26 4.07
CA SER A 123 27.64 22.61 5.37
C SER A 123 26.43 23.55 5.27
N GLU A 124 26.38 24.38 4.21
CA GLU A 124 25.28 25.31 3.93
C GLU A 124 24.11 24.69 3.15
N MET A 125 24.28 23.48 2.59
CA MET A 125 23.20 22.76 1.89
C MET A 125 22.10 22.31 2.85
N ALA A 126 20.87 22.16 2.32
CA ALA A 126 19.81 21.53 3.08
C ALA A 126 20.15 20.04 3.36
N GLU A 127 19.72 19.50 4.50
CA GLU A 127 20.02 18.11 4.92
C GLU A 127 19.67 17.08 3.84
N LYS A 128 18.56 17.30 3.12
CA LYS A 128 18.12 16.42 2.02
C LYS A 128 19.13 16.42 0.85
N GLU A 129 19.66 17.60 0.51
CA GLU A 129 20.64 17.76 -0.56
C GLU A 129 22.01 17.20 -0.15
N GLN A 130 22.41 17.37 1.12
CA GLN A 130 23.60 16.75 1.69
C GLN A 130 23.52 15.22 1.61
N ALA A 131 22.41 14.64 2.08
CA ALA A 131 22.18 13.20 2.04
C ALA A 131 22.13 12.65 0.61
N GLU A 132 21.58 13.40 -0.34
CA GLU A 132 21.61 13.02 -1.76
C GLU A 132 23.02 13.09 -2.35
N LEU A 133 23.79 14.13 -2.04
CA LEU A 133 25.18 14.25 -2.48
C LEU A 133 26.03 13.09 -1.94
N LEU A 134 25.90 12.77 -0.65
CA LEU A 134 26.61 11.66 -0.02
C LEU A 134 26.22 10.31 -0.65
N ARG A 135 24.92 10.06 -0.86
CA ARG A 135 24.45 8.83 -1.54
C ARG A 135 25.04 8.69 -2.94
N ARG A 136 25.07 9.77 -3.72
CA ARG A 136 25.70 9.78 -5.05
C ARG A 136 27.20 9.48 -4.98
N LEU A 137 27.89 10.01 -3.97
CA LEU A 137 29.32 9.82 -3.78
C LEU A 137 29.67 8.34 -3.54
N VAL A 138 28.83 7.61 -2.79
CA VAL A 138 29.01 6.17 -2.52
C VAL A 138 28.31 5.27 -3.54
N GLY A 139 27.73 5.83 -4.61
CA GLY A 139 27.08 5.06 -5.66
C GLY A 139 25.74 4.41 -5.28
N LEU A 140 25.08 4.87 -4.21
CA LEU A 140 23.76 4.39 -3.80
C LEU A 140 22.64 5.10 -4.58
N ASP A 141 21.82 4.32 -5.28
CA ASP A 141 20.60 4.79 -5.96
C ASP A 141 19.35 4.12 -5.36
N PHE A 142 18.52 4.91 -4.70
CA PHE A 142 17.25 4.47 -4.11
C PHE A 142 16.02 4.88 -4.93
N SER A 143 16.17 5.43 -6.13
CA SER A 143 15.06 5.94 -6.95
C SER A 143 13.95 4.91 -7.19
N LYS A 144 14.30 3.64 -7.39
CA LYS A 144 13.33 2.53 -7.52
C LYS A 144 12.62 2.26 -6.20
N LEU A 145 13.37 2.09 -5.12
CA LEU A 145 12.83 1.83 -3.79
C LEU A 145 11.97 3.00 -3.28
N ASP A 146 12.33 4.24 -3.59
CA ASP A 146 11.55 5.44 -3.27
C ASP A 146 10.20 5.46 -4.00
N ARG A 147 10.16 5.08 -5.29
CA ARG A 147 8.91 4.95 -6.06
C ARG A 147 8.01 3.86 -5.49
N SER A 148 8.54 2.64 -5.30
CA SER A 148 7.76 1.54 -4.73
C SER A 148 7.25 1.85 -3.34
N ARG A 149 8.06 2.49 -2.49
CA ARG A 149 7.63 2.94 -1.16
C ARG A 149 6.51 3.97 -1.24
N ALA A 150 6.56 4.92 -2.18
CA ALA A 150 5.50 5.90 -2.37
C ALA A 150 4.18 5.24 -2.82
N GLU A 151 4.25 4.30 -3.77
CA GLU A 151 3.10 3.53 -4.25
C GLU A 151 2.44 2.73 -3.10
N TYR A 152 3.22 1.97 -2.34
CA TYR A 152 2.70 1.22 -1.19
C TYR A 152 2.14 2.12 -0.10
N TYR A 153 2.75 3.29 0.13
CA TYR A 153 2.24 4.25 1.10
C TYR A 153 0.87 4.80 0.67
N ASP A 154 0.72 5.18 -0.59
CA ASP A 154 -0.53 5.71 -1.13
C ASP A 154 -1.64 4.64 -1.12
N GLU A 155 -1.32 3.41 -1.51
CA GLU A 155 -2.24 2.27 -1.45
C GLU A 155 -2.66 1.96 -0.01
N ARG A 156 -1.70 1.89 0.92
CA ARG A 156 -1.98 1.69 2.35
C ARG A 156 -2.87 2.79 2.90
N ARG A 157 -2.64 4.04 2.50
CA ARG A 157 -3.44 5.19 2.93
C ARG A 157 -4.87 5.12 2.39
N LEU A 158 -5.06 4.65 1.16
CA LEU A 158 -6.38 4.41 0.56
C LEU A 158 -7.12 3.31 1.33
N LEU A 159 -6.50 2.14 1.49
CA LEU A 159 -7.07 1.00 2.22
C LEU A 159 -7.34 1.33 3.69
N GLY A 160 -6.47 2.13 4.33
CA GLY A 160 -6.69 2.59 5.70
C GLY A 160 -7.96 3.44 5.85
N ARG A 161 -8.31 4.27 4.84
CA ARG A 161 -9.59 4.99 4.84
C ARG A 161 -10.78 4.04 4.67
N GLU A 162 -10.65 3.02 3.83
CA GLU A 162 -11.68 1.99 3.65
C GLU A 162 -11.89 1.18 4.94
N VAL A 163 -10.82 0.85 5.67
CA VAL A 163 -10.89 0.20 6.99
C VAL A 163 -11.71 1.07 7.94
N SER A 164 -11.37 2.35 8.10
CA SER A 164 -12.13 3.26 8.97
C SER A 164 -13.60 3.42 8.55
N GLN A 165 -13.87 3.43 7.24
CA GLN A 165 -15.24 3.46 6.72
C GLN A 165 -16.01 2.19 7.08
N LEU A 166 -15.41 1.01 6.89
CA LEU A 166 -16.01 -0.29 7.20
C LEU A 166 -16.19 -0.49 8.71
N GLU A 167 -15.28 0.02 9.54
CA GLU A 167 -15.44 0.04 11.00
C GLU A 167 -16.67 0.87 11.40
N GLY A 168 -16.83 2.05 10.80
CA GLY A 168 -18.02 2.89 11.00
C GLY A 168 -19.30 2.21 10.51
N GLU A 169 -19.28 1.58 9.34
CA GLU A 169 -20.41 0.82 8.81
C GLU A 169 -20.77 -0.35 9.73
N LEU A 170 -19.77 -1.13 10.17
CA LEU A 170 -19.98 -2.28 11.04
C LEU A 170 -20.53 -1.89 12.42
N ALA A 171 -20.07 -0.76 12.97
CA ALA A 171 -20.57 -0.22 14.23
C ALA A 171 -22.02 0.27 14.15
N GLY A 172 -22.44 0.75 12.96
CA GLY A 172 -23.81 1.19 12.71
C GLY A 172 -24.80 0.08 12.39
N LEU A 173 -24.33 -1.14 12.11
CA LEU A 173 -25.19 -2.26 11.75
C LEU A 173 -25.75 -2.97 12.99
N PRO A 174 -27.06 -3.28 13.02
CA PRO A 174 -27.67 -4.01 14.12
C PRO A 174 -27.13 -5.44 14.21
N HIS A 175 -27.17 -6.00 15.41
CA HIS A 175 -26.81 -7.39 15.67
C HIS A 175 -27.85 -8.02 16.58
N HIS A 176 -28.44 -9.12 16.14
CA HIS A 176 -29.53 -9.81 16.82
C HIS A 176 -29.04 -11.19 17.30
N ALA A 177 -28.75 -11.33 18.59
CA ALA A 177 -28.22 -12.58 19.15
C ALA A 177 -29.26 -13.72 19.19
N ASP A 178 -30.55 -13.37 19.14
CA ASP A 178 -31.69 -14.27 19.14
C ASP A 178 -32.13 -14.71 17.73
N ALA A 179 -31.47 -14.22 16.67
CA ALA A 179 -31.81 -14.59 15.30
C ALA A 179 -31.56 -16.10 15.06
N PRO A 180 -32.45 -16.79 14.32
CA PRO A 180 -32.21 -18.16 13.88
C PRO A 180 -30.90 -18.30 13.07
N PRO A 181 -30.31 -19.51 13.00
CA PRO A 181 -29.05 -19.72 12.28
C PRO A 181 -29.17 -19.58 10.76
N ALA A 182 -30.38 -19.72 10.21
CA ALA A 182 -30.66 -19.58 8.78
C ALA A 182 -32.07 -19.03 8.56
N ALA A 183 -32.24 -18.29 7.46
CA ALA A 183 -33.55 -17.80 7.06
C ALA A 183 -34.47 -18.97 6.68
N VAL A 184 -35.75 -18.86 7.04
CA VAL A 184 -36.78 -19.85 6.74
C VAL A 184 -37.65 -19.33 5.60
N SER A 185 -38.00 -20.16 4.62
CA SER A 185 -38.83 -19.73 3.50
C SER A 185 -40.28 -19.48 3.95
N ALA A 186 -40.70 -18.22 3.95
CA ALA A 186 -42.10 -17.85 4.22
C ALA A 186 -43.06 -18.45 3.17
N ALA A 187 -42.61 -18.59 1.92
CA ALA A 187 -43.41 -19.17 0.85
C ALA A 187 -43.66 -20.67 1.08
N GLU A 188 -42.66 -21.43 1.52
CA GLU A 188 -42.82 -22.85 1.83
C GLU A 188 -43.74 -23.05 3.03
N LEU A 189 -43.63 -22.21 4.06
CA LEU A 189 -44.53 -22.25 5.21
C LEU A 189 -45.97 -21.85 4.86
N ALA A 190 -46.15 -20.86 4.00
CA ALA A 190 -47.46 -20.47 3.50
C ALA A 190 -48.11 -21.61 2.70
N GLN A 191 -47.35 -22.27 1.83
CA GLN A 191 -47.82 -23.44 1.09
C GLN A 191 -48.20 -24.58 2.03
N ALA A 192 -47.34 -24.89 3.01
CA ALA A 192 -47.64 -25.92 4.01
C ALA A 192 -48.91 -25.60 4.81
N LEU A 193 -49.16 -24.33 5.12
CA LEU A 193 -50.40 -23.89 5.79
C LEU A 193 -51.63 -24.05 4.89
N GLU A 194 -51.53 -23.75 3.60
CA GLU A 194 -52.62 -23.98 2.64
C GLU A 194 -52.93 -25.46 2.47
N ASP A 195 -51.91 -26.31 2.32
CA ASP A 195 -52.05 -27.75 2.21
C ASP A 195 -52.69 -28.34 3.47
N ALA A 196 -52.24 -27.89 4.65
CA ALA A 196 -52.80 -28.26 5.94
C ALA A 196 -54.28 -27.86 6.08
N ARG A 197 -54.66 -26.65 5.63
CA ARG A 197 -56.05 -26.19 5.60
C ARG A 197 -56.92 -27.02 4.66
N ALA A 198 -56.40 -27.34 3.48
CA ALA A 198 -57.10 -28.17 2.51
C ALA A 198 -57.33 -29.59 3.05
N GLN A 199 -56.33 -30.16 3.74
CA GLN A 199 -56.47 -31.45 4.41
C GLN A 199 -57.52 -31.39 5.53
N ALA A 200 -57.46 -30.38 6.41
CA ALA A 200 -58.44 -30.21 7.48
C ALA A 200 -59.88 -30.06 6.95
N ALA A 201 -60.07 -29.34 5.84
CA ALA A 201 -61.38 -29.21 5.19
C ALA A 201 -61.90 -30.54 4.63
N ARG A 202 -61.03 -31.37 4.05
CA ARG A 202 -61.38 -32.73 3.58
C ARG A 202 -61.79 -33.61 4.75
N THR A 203 -61.02 -33.62 5.83
CA THR A 203 -61.33 -34.40 7.04
C THR A 203 -62.66 -33.96 7.66
N ALA A 204 -62.96 -32.66 7.69
CA ALA A 204 -64.24 -32.16 8.17
C ALA A 204 -65.42 -32.64 7.29
N ALA A 205 -65.27 -32.59 5.96
CA ALA A 205 -66.29 -33.08 5.05
C ALA A 205 -66.51 -34.61 5.18
N GLN A 206 -65.43 -35.38 5.34
CA GLN A 206 -65.51 -36.83 5.59
C GLN A 206 -66.21 -37.12 6.92
N ARG A 207 -65.90 -36.37 7.98
CA ARG A 207 -66.58 -36.49 9.28
C ARG A 207 -68.07 -36.23 9.16
N ASP A 208 -68.46 -35.15 8.48
CA ASP A 208 -69.87 -34.80 8.33
C ASP A 208 -70.61 -35.86 7.49
N ALA A 209 -69.97 -36.38 6.44
CA ALA A 209 -70.50 -37.51 5.65
C ALA A 209 -70.64 -38.80 6.48
N ALA A 210 -69.62 -39.16 7.26
CA ALA A 210 -69.65 -40.31 8.16
C ALA A 210 -70.77 -40.17 9.21
N HIS A 211 -70.94 -38.97 9.77
CA HIS A 211 -72.02 -38.67 10.71
C HIS A 211 -73.40 -38.82 10.05
N HIS A 212 -73.59 -38.28 8.84
CA HIS A 212 -74.84 -38.45 8.10
C HIS A 212 -75.14 -39.91 7.77
N LYS A 213 -74.13 -40.70 7.36
CA LYS A 213 -74.27 -42.14 7.14
C LYS A 213 -74.65 -42.87 8.42
N ALA A 214 -73.99 -42.56 9.54
CA ALA A 214 -74.28 -43.17 10.84
C ALA A 214 -75.71 -42.87 11.33
N GLU A 215 -76.16 -41.61 11.21
CA GLU A 215 -77.55 -41.24 11.54
C GLU A 215 -78.54 -41.96 10.61
N ARG A 216 -78.25 -42.04 9.32
CA ARG A 216 -79.09 -42.78 8.37
C ARG A 216 -79.17 -44.27 8.69
N ALA A 217 -78.07 -44.90 9.07
CA ALA A 217 -78.03 -46.29 9.49
C ALA A 217 -78.87 -46.51 10.77
N ARG A 218 -78.81 -45.57 11.74
CA ARG A 218 -79.66 -45.60 12.94
C ARG A 218 -81.14 -45.49 12.61
N GLU A 219 -81.53 -44.54 11.75
CA GLU A 219 -82.91 -44.36 11.29
C GLU A 219 -83.44 -45.63 10.60
N LEU A 220 -82.66 -46.17 9.66
CA LEU A 220 -83.03 -47.38 8.91
C LEU A 220 -83.14 -48.59 9.82
N ARG A 221 -82.31 -48.71 10.86
CA ARG A 221 -82.44 -49.77 11.88
C ARG A 221 -83.71 -49.62 12.71
N ALA A 222 -84.02 -48.43 13.20
CA ALA A 222 -85.25 -48.20 13.94
C ALA A 222 -86.49 -48.52 13.08
N ALA A 223 -86.46 -48.15 11.79
CA ALA A 223 -87.49 -48.51 10.83
C ALA A 223 -87.52 -50.02 10.52
N ALA A 224 -86.35 -50.65 10.39
CA ALA A 224 -86.21 -52.09 10.15
C ALA A 224 -86.66 -52.91 11.36
N GLU A 225 -86.40 -52.48 12.61
CA GLU A 225 -86.94 -53.14 13.81
C GLU A 225 -88.47 -53.02 13.89
N ALA A 226 -89.03 -51.86 13.51
CA ALA A 226 -90.47 -51.70 13.36
C ALA A 226 -91.04 -52.62 12.24
N ALA A 227 -90.29 -52.82 11.16
CA ALA A 227 -90.66 -53.66 10.01
C ALA A 227 -90.28 -55.16 10.15
N ARG A 228 -89.37 -55.53 11.06
CA ARG A 228 -88.94 -56.91 11.38
C ARG A 228 -90.03 -57.71 12.09
N ARG A 229 -91.13 -57.07 12.47
CA ARG A 229 -92.41 -57.75 12.72
C ARG A 229 -93.04 -58.32 11.42
N ALA A 230 -92.45 -58.12 10.23
CA ALA A 230 -93.01 -58.58 8.96
C ALA A 230 -92.06 -59.19 7.89
N ALA A 231 -90.77 -58.87 7.69
CA ALA A 231 -89.96 -59.57 6.64
C ALA A 231 -88.42 -59.39 6.70
N VAL A 232 -87.68 -60.44 6.32
CA VAL A 232 -86.23 -60.69 6.48
C VAL A 232 -85.36 -60.22 5.29
N GLN A 233 -85.51 -59.00 4.77
CA GLN A 233 -84.64 -58.55 3.64
C GLN A 233 -84.05 -57.13 3.72
N HIS A 234 -84.21 -56.40 4.83
CA HIS A 234 -83.62 -55.04 5.00
C HIS A 234 -82.32 -54.99 5.83
N ASP A 235 -81.78 -56.15 6.23
CA ASP A 235 -80.67 -56.21 7.20
C ASP A 235 -79.28 -56.00 6.59
N ALA A 236 -79.07 -56.45 5.35
CA ALA A 236 -77.75 -56.42 4.70
C ALA A 236 -77.31 -55.00 4.29
N GLU A 237 -78.24 -54.13 3.89
CA GLU A 237 -77.93 -52.74 3.53
C GLU A 237 -77.61 -51.88 4.76
N ALA A 238 -78.29 -52.14 5.88
CA ALA A 238 -78.01 -51.48 7.15
C ALA A 238 -76.65 -51.89 7.74
N GLU A 239 -76.32 -53.19 7.67
CA GLU A 239 -75.02 -53.72 8.11
C GLU A 239 -73.87 -53.20 7.24
N HIS A 240 -74.07 -53.11 5.92
CA HIS A 240 -73.07 -52.56 5.01
C HIS A 240 -72.80 -51.07 5.27
N LEU A 241 -73.84 -50.26 5.43
CA LEU A 241 -73.70 -48.82 5.72
C LEU A 241 -73.10 -48.56 7.11
N GLU A 242 -73.34 -49.45 8.08
CA GLU A 242 -72.71 -49.35 9.40
C GLU A 242 -71.21 -49.63 9.32
N LEU A 243 -70.80 -50.74 8.72
CA LEU A 243 -69.38 -51.07 8.53
C LEU A 243 -68.65 -49.99 7.75
N GLU A 244 -69.30 -49.43 6.72
CA GLU A 244 -68.77 -48.29 5.97
C GLU A 244 -68.64 -47.03 6.85
N SER A 245 -69.63 -46.74 7.70
CA SER A 245 -69.58 -45.60 8.62
C SER A 245 -68.53 -45.76 9.72
N GLU A 246 -68.30 -46.99 10.21
CA GLU A 246 -67.28 -47.27 11.22
C GLU A 246 -65.88 -47.14 10.64
N ALA A 247 -65.67 -47.60 9.41
CA ALA A 247 -64.44 -47.41 8.67
C ALA A 247 -64.18 -45.91 8.39
N ASP A 248 -65.19 -45.18 7.89
CA ASP A 248 -65.08 -43.74 7.65
C ASP A 248 -64.80 -42.96 8.96
N ALA A 249 -65.44 -43.34 10.07
CA ALA A 249 -65.22 -42.72 11.37
C ALA A 249 -63.82 -42.98 11.92
N TYR A 250 -63.29 -44.19 11.72
CA TYR A 250 -61.92 -44.55 12.09
C TYR A 250 -60.88 -43.73 11.30
N ASP A 251 -61.05 -43.63 9.98
CA ASP A 251 -60.16 -42.84 9.10
C ASP A 251 -60.19 -41.35 9.47
N VAL A 252 -61.38 -40.81 9.77
CA VAL A 252 -61.53 -39.42 10.25
C VAL A 252 -60.82 -39.22 11.58
N GLN A 253 -60.96 -40.15 12.53
CA GLN A 253 -60.31 -40.03 13.83
C GLN A 253 -58.78 -40.06 13.69
N GLN A 254 -58.24 -40.97 12.87
CA GLN A 254 -56.80 -41.00 12.59
C GLN A 254 -56.30 -39.72 11.92
N ALA A 255 -57.09 -39.15 11.01
CA ALA A 255 -56.78 -37.89 10.33
C ALA A 255 -56.84 -36.67 11.28
N LEU A 256 -57.71 -36.69 12.30
CA LEU A 256 -57.79 -35.65 13.33
C LEU A 256 -56.61 -35.72 14.31
N GLU A 257 -56.18 -36.92 14.69
CA GLU A 257 -55.02 -37.11 15.59
C GLU A 257 -53.69 -36.73 14.93
N THR A 258 -53.60 -36.84 13.61
CA THR A 258 -52.41 -36.49 12.82
C THR A 258 -52.49 -35.09 12.20
N ALA A 259 -53.59 -34.35 12.46
CA ALA A 259 -53.80 -33.05 11.85
C ALA A 259 -52.74 -32.04 12.32
N PRO A 260 -52.07 -31.34 11.41
CA PRO A 260 -51.14 -30.27 11.77
C PRO A 260 -51.86 -29.14 12.51
N ASP A 261 -51.21 -28.59 13.53
CA ASP A 261 -51.72 -27.45 14.29
C ASP A 261 -51.67 -26.17 13.45
N LEU A 262 -52.83 -25.82 12.89
CA LEU A 262 -53.00 -24.65 12.03
C LEU A 262 -52.74 -23.33 12.76
N GLU A 263 -53.02 -23.25 14.07
CA GLU A 263 -52.77 -22.04 14.85
C GLU A 263 -51.26 -21.85 15.07
N ALA A 264 -50.55 -22.92 15.45
CA ALA A 264 -49.10 -22.89 15.59
C ALA A 264 -48.39 -22.58 14.26
N MET A 265 -48.84 -23.15 13.14
CA MET A 265 -48.28 -22.85 11.81
C MET A 265 -48.51 -21.40 11.39
N ARG A 266 -49.70 -20.84 11.68
CA ARG A 266 -49.99 -19.43 11.38
C ARG A 266 -49.14 -18.48 12.23
N ALA A 267 -49.06 -18.73 13.53
CA ALA A 267 -48.20 -17.94 14.42
C ALA A 267 -46.72 -17.99 13.99
N ARG A 268 -46.27 -19.14 13.50
CA ARG A 268 -44.91 -19.30 12.97
C ARG A 268 -44.69 -18.53 11.67
N LEU A 269 -45.68 -18.48 10.77
CA LEU A 269 -45.59 -17.71 9.53
C LEU A 269 -45.44 -16.20 9.82
N ASP A 270 -46.21 -15.68 10.77
CA ASP A 270 -46.15 -14.27 11.17
C ASP A 270 -44.79 -13.91 11.81
N GLN A 271 -44.20 -14.84 12.57
CA GLN A 271 -42.90 -14.63 13.23
C GLN A 271 -41.70 -14.77 12.27
N VAL A 272 -41.82 -15.61 11.24
CA VAL A 272 -40.72 -15.92 10.30
C VAL A 272 -40.26 -14.70 9.52
N GLU A 273 -41.15 -13.77 9.18
CA GLU A 273 -40.73 -12.53 8.50
C GLU A 273 -39.83 -11.67 9.39
N ALA A 274 -40.19 -11.53 10.68
CA ALA A 274 -39.42 -10.78 11.66
C ALA A 274 -38.07 -11.47 11.94
N ASP A 275 -38.07 -12.79 12.11
CA ASP A 275 -36.84 -13.55 12.33
C ASP A 275 -35.92 -13.51 11.11
N ASN A 276 -36.46 -13.65 9.90
CA ASN A 276 -35.69 -13.51 8.67
C ASN A 276 -35.11 -12.11 8.50
N ALA A 277 -35.79 -11.05 8.96
CA ALA A 277 -35.23 -9.71 8.96
C ALA A 277 -33.98 -9.63 9.85
N LYS A 278 -34.03 -10.24 11.04
CA LYS A 278 -32.87 -10.33 11.94
C LYS A 278 -31.72 -11.14 11.32
N VAL A 279 -32.03 -12.25 10.65
CA VAL A 279 -31.03 -13.06 9.94
C VAL A 279 -30.34 -12.24 8.86
N ARG A 280 -31.11 -11.52 8.03
CA ARG A 280 -30.55 -10.64 6.97
C ARG A 280 -29.67 -9.53 7.53
N ASP A 281 -30.06 -8.92 8.65
CA ASP A 281 -29.25 -7.92 9.35
C ASP A 281 -27.91 -8.50 9.80
N ASN A 282 -27.93 -9.69 10.42
CA ASN A 282 -26.73 -10.39 10.87
C ASN A 282 -25.84 -10.83 9.69
N GLU A 283 -26.42 -11.33 8.60
CA GLU A 283 -25.70 -11.69 7.37
C GLU A 283 -25.00 -10.48 6.75
N ARG A 284 -25.71 -9.33 6.66
CA ARG A 284 -25.12 -8.08 6.19
C ARG A 284 -23.96 -7.65 7.08
N ARG A 285 -24.15 -7.73 8.41
CA ARG A 285 -23.10 -7.42 9.38
C ARG A 285 -21.88 -8.34 9.22
N ALA A 286 -22.09 -9.64 9.03
CA ALA A 286 -21.03 -10.61 8.80
C ALA A 286 -20.26 -10.33 7.51
N ALA A 287 -20.96 -9.99 6.41
CA ALA A 287 -20.33 -9.63 5.14
C ALA A 287 -19.46 -8.36 5.25
N VAL A 288 -19.91 -7.35 6.00
CA VAL A 288 -19.10 -6.15 6.27
C VAL A 288 -17.88 -6.49 7.14
N ALA A 289 -18.04 -7.33 8.17
CA ALA A 289 -16.94 -7.78 9.01
C ALA A 289 -15.88 -8.57 8.20
N GLU A 290 -16.30 -9.46 7.30
CA GLU A 290 -15.38 -10.20 6.43
C GLU A 290 -14.59 -9.26 5.50
N ARG A 291 -15.28 -8.27 4.90
CA ARG A 291 -14.62 -7.23 4.09
C ARG A 291 -13.63 -6.41 4.90
N LEU A 292 -13.99 -6.04 6.14
CA LEU A 292 -13.12 -5.30 7.05
C LEU A 292 -11.84 -6.07 7.34
N GLU A 293 -11.94 -7.34 7.70
CA GLU A 293 -10.77 -8.18 8.01
C GLU A 293 -9.85 -8.36 6.79
N LYS A 294 -10.41 -8.57 5.59
CA LYS A 294 -9.61 -8.62 4.35
C LYS A 294 -8.83 -7.32 4.13
N ARG A 295 -9.43 -6.16 4.38
CA ARG A 295 -8.78 -4.85 4.20
C ARG A 295 -7.72 -4.60 5.27
N ARG A 296 -7.94 -5.03 6.52
CA ARG A 296 -6.94 -4.97 7.60
C ARG A 296 -5.70 -5.78 7.26
N LEU A 297 -5.87 -7.04 6.82
CA LEU A 297 -4.75 -7.90 6.39
C LEU A 297 -3.96 -7.27 5.23
N ALA A 298 -4.64 -6.65 4.26
CA ALA A 298 -3.97 -5.94 3.17
C ALA A 298 -3.15 -4.72 3.67
N VAL A 299 -3.70 -3.95 4.62
CA VAL A 299 -2.97 -2.83 5.25
C VAL A 299 -1.75 -3.33 6.02
N GLU A 300 -1.86 -4.44 6.75
CA GLU A 300 -0.74 -5.07 7.46
C GLU A 300 0.36 -5.51 6.49
N GLY A 301 0.00 -6.19 5.39
CA GLY A 301 0.94 -6.60 4.33
C GLY A 301 1.68 -5.43 3.69
N LEU A 302 0.99 -4.33 3.39
CA LEU A 302 1.64 -3.11 2.89
C LEU A 302 2.52 -2.44 3.94
N THR A 303 2.13 -2.50 5.21
CA THR A 303 2.95 -1.98 6.33
C THR A 303 4.26 -2.77 6.42
N ALA A 304 4.21 -4.10 6.29
CA ALA A 304 5.39 -4.94 6.24
C ALA A 304 6.28 -4.64 5.02
N SER A 305 5.68 -4.49 3.83
CA SER A 305 6.42 -4.15 2.60
C SER A 305 7.13 -2.79 2.69
N LEU A 306 6.51 -1.80 3.34
CA LEU A 306 7.15 -0.50 3.63
C LEU A 306 8.36 -0.67 4.58
N ALA A 307 8.21 -1.48 5.63
CA ALA A 307 9.30 -1.75 6.57
C ALA A 307 10.47 -2.49 5.91
N GLU A 308 10.20 -3.44 5.01
CA GLU A 308 11.22 -4.13 4.23
C GLU A 308 12.01 -3.17 3.34
N ILE A 309 11.35 -2.25 2.64
CA ILE A 309 12.04 -1.23 1.83
C ILE A 309 12.91 -0.32 2.71
N ASP A 310 12.41 0.09 3.87
CA ASP A 310 13.16 0.96 4.79
C ASP A 310 14.38 0.22 5.38
N GLU A 311 14.24 -1.08 5.65
CA GLU A 311 15.33 -1.97 6.04
C GLU A 311 16.37 -2.13 4.93
N GLU A 312 15.95 -2.36 3.70
CA GLU A 312 16.84 -2.53 2.55
C GLU A 312 17.68 -1.27 2.32
N LYS A 313 17.06 -0.08 2.40
CA LYS A 313 17.79 1.19 2.32
C LYS A 313 18.79 1.34 3.45
N ARG A 314 18.40 1.01 4.68
CA ARG A 314 19.29 1.09 5.85
C ARG A 314 20.49 0.16 5.70
N ALA A 315 20.26 -1.10 5.34
CA ALA A 315 21.32 -2.07 5.13
C ALA A 315 22.26 -1.68 3.98
N ALA A 316 21.73 -1.06 2.91
CA ALA A 316 22.55 -0.54 1.82
C ALA A 316 23.43 0.64 2.26
N ILE A 317 22.92 1.53 3.12
CA ILE A 317 23.71 2.61 3.73
C ILE A 317 24.80 2.03 4.65
N GLU A 318 24.46 1.08 5.52
CA GLU A 318 25.42 0.49 6.48
C GLU A 318 26.58 -0.24 5.79
N ARG A 319 26.33 -0.85 4.62
CA ARG A 319 27.36 -1.54 3.82
C ARG A 319 28.18 -0.60 2.94
N ALA A 320 27.73 0.63 2.72
CA ALA A 320 28.44 1.57 1.87
C ALA A 320 29.71 2.05 2.56
N GLU A 321 30.83 1.97 1.84
CA GLU A 321 32.09 2.57 2.28
C GLU A 321 32.03 4.07 2.04
N PHE A 322 31.72 4.83 3.09
CA PHE A 322 31.80 6.28 3.05
C PHE A 322 33.25 6.73 3.01
N PRO A 323 33.60 7.75 2.20
CA PRO A 323 34.92 8.35 2.21
C PRO A 323 35.06 9.21 3.49
N LEU A 324 35.42 8.55 4.58
CA LEU A 324 35.77 9.13 5.88
C LEU A 324 37.29 9.12 6.08
#